data_AF-A0A1Q7V8X6-F1
#
_entry.id   AF-A0A1Q7V8X6-F1
#
_cell.length_a   1.000
_cell.length_b   1.000
_cell.length_c   1.000
_cell.angle_alpha   90.00
_cell.angle_beta   90.00
_cell.angle_gamma   90.00
#
_symmetry.space_group_name_H-M   'P 1'
#
loop_
_entity.id
_entity.type
_entity.pdbx_description
1 polymer ?
#
loop_
_entity_poly.entity_id
_entity_poly.type
_entity_poly.pdbx_seq_one_letter_code
_entity_poly.pdbx_strand_id
1 'polypeptide(L)'
;MIEAAASGAEPHGDLRAHLDGCAGCRAAFEQEQALFASIDGGLRVTANADVPASLLPRVQARLHAETAPTRTWLTNWLVLASAAAVIAAFFVARVVWRPDAPQNPQTNSTQEDPSGPVIPPAQEPAQGPGQSAKNSSLPSPHFSMSTNSPQHGVQSAHNAFPEVLVPRDQEVLLTEYAEQWRGHKHPLLLAQEFDATTLTPLQVAPIQIEELDVKLLAEEKSQ
;
A
#
# COMPACT_ATOMS: atom_id res chain seq x y z
N MET A 1 -24.22 4.03 -26.95
CA MET A 1 -24.07 5.48 -27.22
C MET A 1 -22.69 5.95 -26.73
N ILE A 2 -22.40 5.81 -25.44
CA ILE A 2 -21.11 6.19 -24.81
C ILE A 2 -19.88 5.63 -25.55
N GLU A 3 -19.85 4.33 -25.90
CA GLU A 3 -18.70 3.74 -26.61
C GLU A 3 -18.47 4.32 -28.01
N ALA A 4 -19.55 4.64 -28.73
CA ALA A 4 -19.47 5.30 -30.03
C ALA A 4 -19.01 6.76 -29.89
N ALA A 5 -19.48 7.46 -28.84
CA ALA A 5 -19.04 8.82 -28.55
C ALA A 5 -17.55 8.87 -28.14
N ALA A 6 -17.10 7.93 -27.31
CA ALA A 6 -15.72 7.85 -26.81
C ALA A 6 -14.72 7.47 -27.90
N SER A 7 -15.09 6.58 -28.82
CA SER A 7 -14.20 6.18 -29.93
C SER A 7 -14.10 7.22 -31.04
N GLY A 8 -15.03 8.18 -31.09
CA GLY A 8 -15.17 9.11 -32.21
C GLY A 8 -15.59 8.42 -33.51
N ALA A 9 -15.94 7.13 -33.47
CA ALA A 9 -16.41 6.40 -34.63
C ALA A 9 -17.83 6.86 -35.00
N GLU A 10 -18.13 6.85 -36.30
CA GLU A 10 -19.47 7.21 -36.77
C GLU A 10 -20.50 6.20 -36.21
N PRO A 11 -21.64 6.66 -35.65
CA PRO A 11 -22.69 5.74 -35.25
C PRO A 11 -23.24 4.99 -36.47
N HIS A 12 -23.44 3.68 -36.31
CA HIS A 12 -23.95 2.78 -37.35
C HIS A 12 -25.26 2.10 -36.92
N GLY A 13 -26.00 1.60 -37.90
CA GLY A 13 -27.24 0.83 -37.69
C GLY A 13 -28.36 1.64 -37.02
N ASP A 14 -29.09 0.99 -36.11
CA ASP A 14 -30.27 1.55 -35.45
C ASP A 14 -29.97 2.83 -34.66
N LEU A 15 -28.75 2.95 -34.10
CA LEU A 15 -28.33 4.16 -33.39
C LEU A 15 -28.28 5.36 -34.33
N ARG A 16 -27.76 5.19 -35.55
CA ARG A 16 -27.72 6.27 -36.55
C ARG A 16 -29.13 6.70 -36.95
N ALA A 17 -29.98 5.72 -37.27
CA ALA A 17 -31.37 5.99 -37.63
C ALA A 17 -32.12 6.73 -36.50
N HIS A 18 -31.84 6.40 -35.24
CA HIS A 18 -32.41 7.11 -34.09
C HIS A 18 -31.88 8.54 -33.95
N LEU A 19 -30.57 8.76 -34.09
CA LEU A 19 -29.97 10.09 -34.05
C LEU A 19 -30.44 10.99 -35.21
N ASP A 20 -30.77 10.40 -36.36
CA ASP A 20 -31.39 11.11 -37.48
C ASP A 20 -32.84 11.52 -37.18
N GLY A 21 -33.58 10.66 -36.46
CA GLY A 21 -34.99 10.90 -36.09
C GLY A 21 -35.23 11.72 -34.81
N CYS A 22 -34.23 11.86 -33.93
CA CYS A 22 -34.40 12.48 -32.62
C CYS A 22 -33.36 13.58 -32.35
N ALA A 23 -33.77 14.84 -32.41
CA ALA A 23 -32.89 15.99 -32.19
C ALA A 23 -32.28 16.05 -30.77
N GLY A 24 -33.04 15.65 -29.75
CA GLY A 24 -32.56 15.63 -28.35
C GLY A 24 -31.42 14.64 -28.13
N CYS A 25 -31.55 13.43 -28.68
CA CYS A 25 -30.50 12.42 -28.60
C CYS A 25 -29.26 12.79 -29.42
N ARG A 26 -29.44 13.49 -30.54
CA ARG A 26 -28.31 14.04 -31.32
C ARG A 26 -27.52 15.07 -30.52
N ALA A 27 -28.21 16.04 -29.91
CA ALA A 27 -27.55 17.05 -29.08
C ALA A 27 -26.81 16.42 -27.88
N ALA A 28 -27.41 15.43 -27.22
CA ALA A 28 -26.75 14.70 -26.14
C ALA A 28 -25.51 13.92 -26.63
N PHE A 29 -25.59 13.28 -27.80
CA PHE A 29 -24.45 12.57 -28.40
C PHE A 29 -23.29 13.51 -28.75
N GLU A 30 -23.59 14.66 -29.36
CA GLU A 30 -22.59 15.69 -29.65
C GLU A 30 -21.93 16.24 -28.38
N GLN A 31 -22.71 16.41 -27.30
CA GLN A 31 -22.20 16.83 -26.00
C GLN A 31 -21.26 15.77 -25.38
N GLU A 32 -21.63 14.49 -25.42
CA GLU A 32 -20.77 13.39 -24.97
C GLU A 32 -19.46 13.34 -25.79
N GLN A 33 -19.56 13.48 -27.12
CA GLN A 33 -18.39 13.48 -28.00
C GLN A 33 -17.45 14.65 -27.70
N ALA A 34 -17.99 15.85 -27.48
CA ALA A 34 -17.21 17.03 -27.09
C ALA A 34 -16.52 16.84 -25.74
N LEU A 35 -17.19 16.20 -24.77
CA LEU A 35 -16.60 15.87 -23.47
C LEU A 35 -15.40 14.93 -23.63
N PHE A 36 -15.56 13.82 -24.35
CA PHE A 36 -14.45 12.87 -24.59
C PHE A 36 -13.28 13.53 -25.32
N ALA A 37 -13.56 14.33 -26.36
CA ALA A 37 -12.53 15.07 -27.07
C ALA A 37 -11.73 16.02 -26.15
N SER A 38 -12.39 16.65 -25.17
CA SER A 38 -11.72 17.51 -24.19
C SER A 38 -10.81 16.74 -23.23
N ILE A 39 -11.25 15.55 -22.79
CA ILE A 39 -10.46 14.66 -21.92
C ILE A 39 -9.23 14.16 -22.67
N ASP A 40 -9.41 13.67 -23.89
CA ASP A 40 -8.31 13.20 -24.73
C ASP A 40 -7.33 14.32 -25.09
N GLY A 41 -7.84 15.54 -25.32
CA GLY A 41 -7.00 16.73 -25.48
C GLY A 41 -6.12 17.00 -24.27
N GLY A 42 -6.70 16.97 -23.06
CA GLY A 42 -5.96 17.15 -21.81
C GLY A 42 -4.95 16.05 -21.55
N LEU A 43 -5.31 14.79 -21.81
CA LEU A 43 -4.41 13.64 -21.71
C LEU A 43 -3.26 13.74 -22.72
N ARG A 44 -3.53 14.19 -23.95
CA ARG A 44 -2.49 14.37 -24.97
C ARG A 44 -1.52 15.47 -24.56
N VAL A 45 -2.00 16.60 -24.03
CA VAL A 45 -1.13 17.68 -23.54
C VAL A 45 -0.25 17.22 -22.38
N THR A 46 -0.80 16.47 -21.44
CA THR A 46 -0.05 15.99 -20.27
C THR A 46 0.92 14.85 -20.62
N ALA A 47 0.51 13.90 -21.46
CA ALA A 47 1.34 12.78 -21.89
C ALA A 47 2.47 13.20 -22.85
N ASN A 48 2.27 14.25 -23.63
CA ASN A 48 3.30 14.84 -24.51
C ASN A 48 3.96 16.07 -23.88
N ALA A 49 3.83 16.28 -22.57
CA ALA A 49 4.61 17.28 -21.88
C ALA A 49 6.10 16.97 -22.05
N ASP A 50 6.91 18.02 -22.21
CA ASP A 50 8.36 17.88 -22.41
C ASP A 50 8.97 16.98 -21.34
N VAL A 51 9.48 15.83 -21.77
CA VAL A 51 10.12 14.88 -20.86
C VAL A 51 11.42 15.52 -20.38
N PRO A 52 11.63 15.67 -19.06
CA PRO A 52 12.85 16.30 -18.56
C PRO A 52 14.08 15.51 -19.02
N ALA A 53 15.11 16.20 -19.50
CA ALA A 53 16.32 15.57 -20.04
C ALA A 53 17.03 14.62 -19.04
N SER A 54 16.75 14.76 -17.74
CA SER A 54 17.25 13.88 -16.68
C SER A 54 16.53 12.52 -16.56
N LEU A 55 15.35 12.36 -17.17
CA LEU A 55 14.55 11.13 -17.03
C LEU A 55 15.22 9.96 -17.74
N LEU A 56 15.67 10.14 -18.98
CA LEU A 56 16.32 9.09 -19.76
C LEU A 56 17.60 8.55 -19.10
N PRO A 57 18.57 9.38 -18.65
CA PRO A 57 19.74 8.89 -17.93
C PRO A 57 19.37 8.13 -16.65
N ARG A 58 18.33 8.57 -15.91
CA ARG A 58 17.90 7.91 -14.68
C ARG A 58 17.25 6.55 -14.95
N VAL A 59 16.43 6.44 -15.99
CA VAL A 59 15.81 5.17 -16.41
C VAL A 59 16.88 4.20 -16.90
N GLN A 60 17.82 4.66 -17.72
CA GLN A 60 18.97 3.85 -18.15
C GLN A 60 19.81 3.37 -16.96
N ALA A 61 20.12 4.26 -16.02
CA ALA A 61 20.86 3.89 -14.82
C ALA A 61 20.12 2.82 -13.99
N ARG A 62 18.77 2.91 -13.88
CA ARG A 62 17.97 1.89 -13.20
C ARG A 62 17.94 0.57 -13.96
N LEU A 63 17.73 0.60 -15.28
CA LEU A 63 17.76 -0.62 -16.10
C LEU A 63 19.11 -1.33 -16.02
N HIS A 64 20.21 -0.59 -16.03
CA HIS A 64 21.55 -1.15 -15.83
C HIS A 64 21.78 -1.68 -14.42
N ALA A 65 21.21 -1.04 -13.40
CA ALA A 65 21.27 -1.54 -12.03
C ALA A 65 20.46 -2.82 -11.83
N GLU A 66 19.31 -2.96 -12.50
CA GLU A 66 18.45 -4.15 -12.42
C GLU A 66 18.96 -5.32 -13.27
N THR A 67 19.58 -5.03 -14.42
CA THR A 67 20.17 -6.07 -15.29
C THR A 67 21.52 -6.57 -14.79
N ALA A 68 22.15 -5.89 -13.83
CA ALA A 68 23.23 -6.49 -13.08
C ALA A 68 22.64 -7.66 -12.28
N PRO A 69 22.93 -8.93 -12.61
CA PRO A 69 22.40 -10.06 -11.86
C PRO A 69 22.80 -9.83 -10.41
N THR A 70 21.81 -9.81 -9.52
CA THR A 70 22.00 -9.68 -8.09
C THR A 70 22.80 -10.91 -7.64
N ARG A 71 24.12 -10.80 -7.77
CA ARG A 71 25.08 -11.88 -7.50
C ARG A 71 24.91 -12.41 -6.08
N THR A 72 24.35 -11.57 -5.21
CA THR A 72 23.90 -11.84 -3.84
C THR A 72 22.88 -12.97 -3.74
N TRP A 73 21.96 -13.13 -4.69
CA TRP A 73 20.98 -14.22 -4.65
C TRP A 73 21.64 -15.58 -4.87
N LEU A 74 22.49 -15.70 -5.89
CA LEU A 74 23.27 -16.92 -6.16
C LEU A 74 24.27 -17.22 -5.03
N THR A 75 24.89 -16.20 -4.43
CA THR A 75 25.78 -16.43 -3.27
C THR A 75 25.01 -16.95 -2.06
N ASN A 76 23.82 -16.42 -1.78
CA ASN A 76 23.00 -16.92 -0.69
C ASN A 76 22.57 -18.39 -0.90
N TRP A 77 22.23 -18.78 -2.12
CA TRP A 77 21.93 -20.18 -2.45
C TRP A 77 23.15 -21.10 -2.29
N LEU A 78 24.34 -20.66 -2.72
CA LEU A 78 25.57 -21.43 -2.55
C LEU A 78 25.95 -21.57 -1.07
N VAL A 79 25.76 -20.52 -0.26
CA VAL A 79 26.00 -20.59 1.19
C VAL A 79 25.03 -21.57 1.85
N LEU A 80 23.74 -21.53 1.51
CA LEU A 80 22.75 -22.49 2.00
C LEU A 80 23.07 -23.93 1.60
N ALA A 81 23.46 -24.15 0.34
CA ALA A 81 23.86 -25.48 -0.15
C ALA A 81 25.10 -26.00 0.58
N SER A 82 26.08 -25.13 0.84
CA SER A 82 27.29 -25.51 1.59
C SER A 82 26.99 -25.90 3.04
N ALA A 83 26.10 -25.17 3.71
CA ALA A 83 25.69 -25.48 5.08
C ALA A 83 24.96 -26.84 5.16
N ALA A 84 24.05 -27.10 4.20
CA ALA A 84 23.37 -28.39 4.11
C ALA A 84 24.34 -29.56 3.88
N ALA A 85 25.35 -29.36 3.03
CA ALA A 85 26.38 -30.38 2.78
C ALA A 85 27.21 -30.71 4.04
N VAL A 86 27.58 -29.70 4.84
CA VAL A 86 28.31 -29.91 6.10
C VAL A 86 27.47 -30.69 7.12
N ILE A 87 26.18 -30.36 7.23
CA ILE A 87 25.25 -31.08 8.12
C ILE A 87 25.13 -32.54 7.68
N ALA A 88 24.92 -32.79 6.37
CA ALA A 88 24.84 -34.15 5.83
C ALA A 88 26.13 -34.95 6.08
N ALA A 89 27.30 -34.35 5.84
CA ALA A 89 28.59 -34.97 6.11
C ALA A 89 28.77 -35.31 7.60
N PHE A 90 28.32 -34.43 8.50
CA PHE A 90 28.36 -34.69 9.95
C PHE A 90 27.47 -35.88 10.35
N PHE A 91 26.27 -36.00 9.79
CA PHE A 91 25.41 -37.15 10.04
C PHE A 91 26.00 -38.46 9.51
N VAL A 92 26.56 -38.46 8.30
CA VAL A 92 27.24 -39.64 7.74
C VAL A 92 28.44 -40.03 8.62
N ALA A 93 29.26 -39.08 9.03
CA ALA A 93 30.38 -39.33 9.93
C ALA A 93 29.91 -39.92 11.26
N ARG A 94 28.83 -39.40 11.86
CA ARG A 94 28.24 -39.92 13.10
C ARG A 94 27.73 -41.35 12.97
N VAL A 95 27.20 -41.74 11.81
CA VAL A 95 26.72 -43.12 11.56
C VAL A 95 27.91 -44.08 11.45
N VAL A 96 28.95 -43.70 10.71
CA VAL A 96 30.14 -44.53 10.51
C VAL A 96 30.98 -44.64 11.80
N TRP A 97 31.01 -43.59 12.62
CA TRP A 97 31.80 -43.54 13.85
C TRP A 97 31.08 -44.03 15.10
N ARG A 98 29.87 -44.60 15.02
CA ARG A 98 29.31 -45.26 16.22
C ARG A 98 30.22 -46.44 16.57
N PRO A 99 30.99 -46.38 17.67
CA PRO A 99 31.66 -47.56 18.17
C PRO A 99 30.55 -48.51 18.58
N ASP A 100 30.69 -49.80 18.27
CA ASP A 100 29.76 -50.84 18.70
C ASP A 100 29.60 -50.78 20.22
N ALA A 101 28.59 -50.05 20.66
CA ALA A 101 28.19 -49.99 22.05
C ALA A 101 27.56 -51.36 22.35
N PRO A 102 28.13 -52.15 23.27
CA PRO A 102 27.61 -53.47 23.57
C PRO A 102 26.16 -53.37 24.00
N GLN A 103 25.28 -53.99 23.22
CA GLN A 103 23.86 -54.13 23.50
C GLN A 103 23.69 -54.90 24.81
N ASN A 104 23.24 -54.20 25.86
CA ASN A 104 22.73 -54.85 27.05
C ASN A 104 21.24 -55.16 26.81
N PRO A 105 20.80 -56.43 26.87
CA PRO A 105 19.40 -56.79 26.67
C PRO A 105 18.60 -56.41 27.91
N GLN A 106 17.85 -55.31 27.83
CA GLN A 106 16.90 -54.94 28.88
C GLN A 106 15.56 -55.61 28.60
N THR A 107 15.25 -56.57 29.47
CA THR A 107 13.99 -57.32 29.54
C THR A 107 12.80 -56.43 29.88
N ASN A 108 11.69 -56.68 29.18
CA ASN A 108 10.37 -56.12 29.44
C ASN A 108 9.87 -56.45 30.86
N SER A 109 9.23 -55.48 31.53
CA SER A 109 8.18 -55.78 32.50
C SER A 109 7.07 -54.73 32.40
N THR A 110 5.93 -55.20 31.93
CA THR A 110 4.56 -54.68 32.10
C THR A 110 4.28 -54.34 33.57
N GLN A 111 3.47 -53.30 33.86
CA GLN A 111 2.22 -53.39 34.65
C GLN A 111 1.68 -52.02 35.13
N GLU A 112 0.40 -51.81 34.78
CA GLU A 112 -0.73 -51.08 35.40
C GLU A 112 -0.70 -49.58 35.76
N ASP A 113 -1.74 -48.92 35.22
CA ASP A 113 -2.45 -47.69 35.62
C ASP A 113 -3.34 -47.98 36.87
N PRO A 114 -3.64 -47.03 37.79
CA PRO A 114 -4.80 -46.14 37.59
C PRO A 114 -4.79 -44.75 38.28
N SER A 115 -5.49 -43.79 37.66
CA SER A 115 -6.43 -42.80 38.25
C SER A 115 -5.93 -41.67 39.19
N GLY A 116 -6.36 -40.43 38.89
CA GLY A 116 -6.75 -39.45 39.93
C GLY A 116 -6.43 -37.97 39.64
N PRO A 117 -7.40 -37.04 39.73
CA PRO A 117 -7.27 -35.64 39.27
C PRO A 117 -6.91 -34.64 40.39
N VAL A 118 -6.17 -33.57 40.08
CA VAL A 118 -6.13 -32.34 40.91
C VAL A 118 -5.90 -31.09 40.03
N ILE A 119 -6.80 -30.11 40.20
CA ILE A 119 -6.81 -28.71 39.72
C ILE A 119 -6.58 -27.82 40.99
N PRO A 120 -6.32 -26.49 40.98
CA PRO A 120 -5.30 -25.59 40.39
C PRO A 120 -4.45 -24.92 41.53
N PRO A 121 -3.79 -23.72 41.46
CA PRO A 121 -4.38 -22.40 41.18
C PRO A 121 -3.53 -21.40 40.36
N ALA A 122 -4.22 -20.34 39.95
CA ALA A 122 -3.73 -19.11 39.33
C ALA A 122 -2.87 -18.24 40.29
N GLN A 123 -1.91 -17.51 39.73
CA GLN A 123 -1.36 -16.28 40.33
C GLN A 123 -1.00 -15.25 39.23
N GLU A 124 -1.86 -14.23 39.12
CA GLU A 124 -1.52 -12.81 38.92
C GLU A 124 -1.83 -12.13 40.29
N PRO A 125 -1.57 -10.84 40.58
CA PRO A 125 -0.71 -9.78 40.00
C PRO A 125 0.14 -9.02 41.05
N ALA A 126 0.97 -8.05 40.65
CA ALA A 126 1.30 -6.77 41.36
C ALA A 126 2.45 -6.04 40.62
N GLN A 127 2.25 -4.87 39.99
CA GLN A 127 2.34 -3.50 40.56
C GLN A 127 3.56 -3.32 41.48
N GLY A 128 4.60 -2.54 41.15
CA GLY A 128 4.74 -1.10 40.81
C GLY A 128 6.16 -0.67 41.28
N PRO A 129 6.51 0.59 41.59
CA PRO A 129 6.15 1.93 41.08
C PRO A 129 7.37 2.62 40.39
N GLY A 130 7.20 3.85 39.90
CA GLY A 130 8.14 4.52 39.00
C GLY A 130 9.28 5.34 39.60
N GLN A 131 9.95 6.06 38.69
CA GLN A 131 10.86 7.22 38.86
C GLN A 131 11.02 7.78 37.43
N SER A 132 10.47 8.93 37.02
CA SER A 132 10.67 10.31 37.45
C SER A 132 12.15 10.75 37.46
N ALA A 133 12.61 11.30 36.35
CA ALA A 133 13.62 12.35 36.34
C ALA A 133 13.40 13.25 35.10
N LYS A 134 12.78 14.41 35.35
CA LYS A 134 13.02 15.65 34.60
C LYS A 134 14.54 15.87 34.55
N ASN A 135 15.05 16.39 33.43
CA ASN A 135 15.86 17.60 33.48
C ASN A 135 15.94 18.25 32.09
N SER A 136 15.49 19.49 32.09
CA SER A 136 15.59 20.48 31.03
C SER A 136 17.02 21.01 30.94
N SER A 137 17.54 21.17 29.73
CA SER A 137 18.51 22.23 29.43
C SER A 137 18.64 22.42 27.91
N LEU A 138 18.00 23.48 27.41
CA LEU A 138 18.58 24.36 26.38
C LEU A 138 19.75 25.15 27.03
N PRO A 139 20.78 25.64 26.31
CA PRO A 139 20.61 26.34 25.02
C PRO A 139 21.73 26.19 23.95
N SER A 140 21.34 26.58 22.73
CA SER A 140 22.13 27.32 21.72
C SER A 140 23.14 26.61 20.80
N PRO A 141 23.43 27.22 19.63
CA PRO A 141 23.61 26.52 18.36
C PRO A 141 25.07 26.35 17.97
N HIS A 142 25.37 25.22 17.34
CA HIS A 142 26.57 25.08 16.51
C HIS A 142 26.16 24.54 15.14
N PHE A 143 26.34 25.39 14.13
CA PHE A 143 26.39 24.98 12.74
C PHE A 143 27.55 23.99 12.56
N SER A 144 27.22 22.78 12.13
CA SER A 144 28.18 21.90 11.49
C SER A 144 27.48 21.19 10.35
N MET A 145 27.70 21.69 9.13
CA MET A 145 27.52 20.93 7.91
C MET A 145 28.40 19.68 8.00
N SER A 146 27.77 18.51 8.07
CA SER A 146 28.44 17.26 7.71
C SER A 146 27.54 16.49 6.76
N THR A 147 27.80 16.74 5.48
CA THR A 147 27.56 15.80 4.39
C THR A 147 28.21 14.45 4.71
N ASN A 148 27.57 13.38 4.23
CA ASN A 148 27.98 11.97 4.21
C ASN A 148 27.46 11.13 5.37
N SER A 149 26.38 10.39 5.10
CA SER A 149 26.32 9.02 5.59
C SER A 149 25.90 8.08 4.45
N PRO A 150 26.76 7.11 4.07
CA PRO A 150 26.42 6.04 3.14
C PRO A 150 25.69 4.90 3.87
N GLN A 151 24.73 4.29 3.16
CA GLN A 151 24.28 2.91 3.24
C GLN A 151 24.23 2.19 4.61
N HIS A 152 23.01 1.95 5.09
CA HIS A 152 22.72 0.72 5.83
C HIS A 152 21.38 0.10 5.38
N GLY A 153 21.49 -1.15 4.91
CA GLY A 153 20.57 -2.22 5.28
C GLY A 153 19.22 -2.30 4.59
N VAL A 154 19.20 -2.87 3.38
CA VAL A 154 18.01 -3.55 2.84
C VAL A 154 17.83 -4.86 3.61
N GLN A 155 17.11 -4.84 4.74
CA GLN A 155 16.52 -6.05 5.33
C GLN A 155 15.20 -5.71 6.03
N SER A 156 14.16 -6.51 5.74
CA SER A 156 12.80 -6.53 6.33
C SER A 156 11.66 -5.92 5.50
N ALA A 157 11.47 -6.42 4.27
CA ALA A 157 10.33 -6.12 3.41
C ALA A 157 9.11 -7.06 3.62
N HIS A 158 8.81 -7.45 4.87
CA HIS A 158 7.57 -8.20 5.18
C HIS A 158 6.72 -7.63 6.31
N ASN A 159 7.09 -6.47 6.88
CA ASN A 159 6.24 -5.70 7.81
C ASN A 159 6.57 -4.20 7.75
N ALA A 160 7.00 -3.70 6.59
CA ALA A 160 7.29 -2.28 6.45
C ALA A 160 5.97 -1.53 6.26
N PHE A 161 5.59 -0.75 7.28
CA PHE A 161 4.53 0.24 7.14
C PHE A 161 4.86 1.15 5.96
N PRO A 162 3.86 1.53 5.13
CA PRO A 162 4.09 2.40 3.99
C PRO A 162 4.68 3.73 4.47
N GLU A 163 5.89 4.04 4.03
CA GLU A 163 6.53 5.32 4.29
C GLU A 163 5.95 6.36 3.32
N VAL A 164 5.22 7.34 3.86
CA VAL A 164 4.63 8.42 3.09
C VAL A 164 5.51 9.66 3.25
N LEU A 165 6.12 10.12 2.16
CA LEU A 165 6.89 11.36 2.14
C LEU A 165 5.93 12.55 2.19
N VAL A 166 5.93 13.28 3.30
CA VAL A 166 5.12 14.48 3.49
C VAL A 166 6.01 15.72 3.34
N PRO A 167 5.64 16.68 2.47
CA PRO A 167 6.30 17.98 2.39
C PRO A 167 6.36 18.70 3.75
N ARG A 168 7.44 19.43 4.04
CA ARG A 168 7.66 20.05 5.37
C ARG A 168 6.56 21.01 5.81
N ASP A 169 5.89 21.66 4.86
CA ASP A 169 4.76 22.56 5.07
C ASP A 169 3.47 21.83 5.49
N GLN A 170 3.39 20.52 5.27
CA GLN A 170 2.22 19.68 5.53
C GLN A 170 2.39 18.77 6.76
N GLU A 171 3.58 18.74 7.38
CA GLU A 171 3.84 17.95 8.60
C GLU A 171 2.91 18.35 9.76
N VAL A 172 2.59 19.64 9.88
CA VAL A 172 1.71 20.16 10.94
C VAL A 172 0.28 19.64 10.77
N LEU A 173 -0.25 19.66 9.54
CA LEU A 173 -1.60 19.18 9.22
C LEU A 173 -1.72 17.67 9.44
N LEU A 174 -0.68 16.91 9.06
CA LEU A 174 -0.65 15.47 9.28
C LEU A 174 -0.63 15.13 10.78
N THR A 175 0.11 15.92 11.57
CA THR A 175 0.19 15.74 13.02
C THR A 175 -1.17 16.01 13.68
N GLU A 176 -1.82 17.12 13.33
CA GLU A 176 -3.16 17.46 13.84
C GLU A 176 -4.20 16.41 13.46
N TYR A 177 -4.16 15.93 12.21
CA TYR A 177 -5.03 14.84 11.74
C TYR A 177 -4.77 13.53 12.50
N ALA A 178 -3.51 13.17 12.74
CA ALA A 178 -3.15 11.96 13.47
C ALA A 178 -3.56 12.03 14.95
N GLU A 179 -3.50 13.20 15.58
CA GLU A 179 -4.00 13.41 16.95
C GLU A 179 -5.51 13.30 17.01
N GLN A 180 -6.22 13.91 16.06
CA GLN A 180 -7.67 13.77 15.92
C GLN A 180 -8.06 12.29 15.74
N TRP A 181 -7.30 11.54 14.95
CA TRP A 181 -7.52 10.11 14.70
C TRP A 181 -7.29 9.24 15.94
N ARG A 182 -6.31 9.57 16.79
CA ARG A 182 -6.04 8.84 18.04
C ARG A 182 -7.09 9.09 19.12
N GLY A 183 -7.70 10.28 19.13
CA GLY A 183 -8.72 10.65 20.12
C GLY A 183 -10.08 9.97 19.91
N HIS A 184 -10.39 9.58 18.68
CA HIS A 184 -11.64 8.93 18.32
C HIS A 184 -11.45 7.41 18.30
N LYS A 185 -12.18 6.70 19.17
CA LYS A 185 -12.26 5.22 19.14
C LYS A 185 -13.01 4.80 17.88
N HIS A 186 -12.33 4.74 16.75
CA HIS A 186 -12.93 4.22 15.53
C HIS A 186 -12.98 2.69 15.58
N PRO A 187 -14.09 2.07 15.13
CA PRO A 187 -14.08 0.67 14.79
C PRO A 187 -13.05 0.47 13.67
N LEU A 188 -12.18 -0.52 13.85
CA LEU A 188 -11.14 -0.92 12.91
C LEU A 188 -11.80 -1.12 11.53
N LEU A 189 -11.50 -0.26 10.56
CA LEU A 189 -11.89 -0.47 9.16
C LEU A 189 -11.05 -1.60 8.60
N LEU A 190 -11.30 -2.82 9.07
CA LEU A 190 -11.05 -4.01 8.26
C LEU A 190 -11.87 -3.80 7.00
N ALA A 191 -11.26 -4.04 5.83
CA ALA A 191 -12.00 -4.22 4.60
C ALA A 191 -12.96 -5.40 4.83
N GLN A 192 -14.16 -5.09 5.31
CA GLN A 192 -15.25 -6.03 5.37
C GLN A 192 -15.57 -6.28 3.90
N GLU A 193 -15.23 -7.48 3.41
CA GLU A 193 -15.77 -8.01 2.16
C GLU A 193 -17.29 -7.98 2.32
N PHE A 194 -17.90 -6.89 1.87
CA PHE A 194 -19.33 -6.79 1.76
C PHE A 194 -19.73 -7.70 0.61
N ASP A 195 -20.31 -8.84 0.97
CA ASP A 195 -20.97 -9.75 0.05
C ASP A 195 -21.95 -8.93 -0.79
N ALA A 196 -21.69 -8.87 -2.10
CA ALA A 196 -22.28 -7.90 -3.05
C ALA A 196 -23.79 -8.09 -3.30
N THR A 197 -24.45 -8.91 -2.49
CA THR A 197 -25.78 -9.45 -2.78
C THR A 197 -26.92 -8.77 -2.00
N THR A 198 -26.62 -7.84 -1.08
CA THR A 198 -27.68 -7.19 -0.25
C THR A 198 -27.44 -5.71 0.06
N LEU A 199 -26.89 -4.93 -0.87
CA LEU A 199 -26.96 -3.47 -0.75
C LEU A 199 -28.30 -2.98 -1.29
N THR A 200 -29.15 -2.50 -0.39
CA THR A 200 -30.33 -1.72 -0.78
C THR A 200 -29.86 -0.50 -1.58
N PRO A 201 -30.46 -0.22 -2.74
CA PRO A 201 -30.00 0.85 -3.63
C PRO A 201 -30.04 2.18 -2.90
N LEU A 202 -28.90 2.88 -2.92
CA LEU A 202 -28.73 4.21 -2.32
C LEU A 202 -29.76 5.17 -2.91
N GLN A 203 -30.78 5.51 -2.12
CA GLN A 203 -31.75 6.54 -2.49
C GLN A 203 -31.08 7.90 -2.31
N VAL A 204 -30.58 8.46 -3.41
CA VAL A 204 -30.09 9.84 -3.43
C VAL A 204 -31.30 10.77 -3.49
N ALA A 205 -31.54 11.53 -2.43
CA ALA A 205 -32.61 12.52 -2.40
C ALA A 205 -32.31 13.65 -3.42
N PRO A 206 -33.30 14.12 -4.19
CA PRO A 206 -33.12 15.24 -5.12
C PRO A 206 -32.64 16.49 -4.39
N ILE A 207 -31.52 17.05 -4.84
CA ILE A 207 -30.99 18.31 -4.31
C ILE A 207 -31.94 19.43 -4.79
N GLN A 208 -32.63 20.07 -3.86
CA GLN A 208 -33.40 21.29 -4.15
C GLN A 208 -32.41 22.46 -4.28
N ILE A 209 -32.25 22.97 -5.49
CA ILE A 209 -31.49 24.18 -5.74
C ILE A 209 -32.51 25.32 -5.75
N GLU A 210 -32.48 26.17 -4.73
CA GLU A 210 -33.24 27.42 -4.73
C GLU A 210 -32.75 28.30 -5.89
N GLU A 211 -33.68 28.88 -6.65
CA GLU A 211 -33.37 29.79 -7.76
C GLU A 211 -32.50 30.93 -7.24
N LEU A 212 -31.24 30.98 -7.69
CA LEU A 212 -30.38 32.13 -7.46
C LEU A 212 -30.97 33.31 -8.21
N ASP A 213 -31.37 34.35 -7.47
CA ASP A 213 -31.82 35.63 -7.99
C ASP A 213 -30.63 36.38 -8.60
N VAL A 214 -30.35 36.12 -9.88
CA VAL A 214 -29.24 36.74 -10.60
C VAL A 214 -29.67 38.13 -11.05
N LYS A 215 -29.35 39.14 -10.23
CA LYS A 215 -29.56 40.55 -10.55
C LYS A 215 -28.65 40.95 -11.72
N LEU A 216 -29.21 40.96 -12.93
CA LEU A 216 -28.53 41.39 -14.15
C LEU A 216 -28.05 42.85 -14.00
N LEU A 217 -26.73 43.04 -14.00
CA LEU A 217 -26.11 44.36 -14.07
C LEU A 217 -26.30 44.88 -15.50
N ALA A 218 -27.21 45.85 -15.63
CA ALA A 218 -27.50 46.53 -16.89
C ALA A 218 -26.25 47.18 -17.49
N GLU A 219 -26.15 47.08 -18.81
CA GLU A 219 -25.13 47.61 -19.68
C GLU A 219 -24.83 49.09 -19.44
N GLU A 220 -23.59 49.38 -19.06
CA GLU A 220 -23.03 50.72 -19.13
C GLU A 220 -22.60 51.00 -20.58
N LYS A 221 -23.44 51.78 -21.27
CA LYS A 221 -23.16 52.46 -22.53
C LYS A 221 -21.74 53.08 -22.52
N SER A 222 -20.90 52.71 -23.49
CA SER A 222 -19.85 53.61 -23.97
C SER A 222 -20.23 54.16 -25.34
N GLN A 223 -20.33 55.49 -25.39
CA GLN A 223 -20.19 56.33 -26.58
C GLN A 223 -18.79 56.19 -27.18
#